data_AF-A0A3D5AAG2-F1
#
_entry.id   AF-A0A3D5AAG2-F1
#
_cell.length_a   1.000
_cell.length_b   1.000
_cell.length_c   1.000
_cell.angle_alpha   90.00
_cell.angle_beta   90.00
_cell.angle_gamma   90.00
#
_symmetry.space_group_name_H-M   'P 1'
#
loop_
_entity.id
_entity.type
_entity.pdbx_description
1 polymer ?
#
loop_
_entity_poly.entity_id
_entity_poly.type
_entity_poly.pdbx_seq_one_letter_code
_entity_poly.pdbx_strand_id
1 'polypeptide(L)'
;MKRNFNRIKTVICALGILMLWSSCTKYENPPAIYEEYDQEGVQQIKRKVLFISVDGAVGQEIKKIMPTNIAALLKTSKYTFDAIANDNTKDAASWMSMMSGVTYDMHQIEDDSYIPKPDENHPHENVAGYPSMLYRIGTISPTTKSYVVARDASLTNKLLVSADETYENKSDEEVKSKMIDLLEKKNPDVAIVQFKGVLEAGLTSEFSANSSAYTDAIKKVDGYIGEIVTALKARKHYKSEEWLLILTSNHGGIDQSYGGSSFQERNTFAIFQNDSFKQLELKTELMKSIRFFGFYDAGQTSYAYYDPNAFRGRNNPVLADESMYDVGKTGELTVDAKIKMNATNGVFNYALNTPFLGKNAARTGQTSGWTFYKAGNNVTFFMADGAASMETSMGPVSSSGEWAHLTAVISKVNNVPTAVLYVNGLKTGQVSNANINLKNVVTATGLTFGYYPYIFSGLPNDMQICDVHIYNKAMDEETIKKNANRIGIPDAELSNPNLIGYWPMDGLVNDKFVNKVNGNPSIAAQGTSRLILSGNNLPYVDENATLIQPQDYFTQIFYWLELQTQKEWNLQGQVFLNKYEVEFLKP
;
A
#
# COMPACT_ATOMS: atom_id res chain seq x y z
N MET A 1 -17.06 81.68 -54.73
CA MET A 1 -16.38 81.34 -53.45
C MET A 1 -16.75 79.99 -52.83
N LYS A 2 -17.99 79.48 -52.94
CA LYS A 2 -18.38 78.18 -52.31
C LYS A 2 -17.74 76.91 -52.89
N ARG A 3 -17.32 76.89 -54.17
CA ARG A 3 -16.75 75.70 -54.83
C ARG A 3 -15.29 75.41 -54.48
N ASN A 4 -14.52 76.44 -54.08
CA ASN A 4 -13.12 76.27 -53.65
C ASN A 4 -13.03 75.83 -52.18
N PHE A 5 -14.01 76.20 -51.35
CA PHE A 5 -14.05 75.84 -49.94
C PHE A 5 -14.28 74.32 -49.72
N ASN A 6 -15.10 73.68 -50.55
CA ASN A 6 -15.34 72.24 -50.45
C ASN A 6 -14.15 71.40 -50.96
N ARG A 7 -13.40 71.86 -51.97
CA ARG A 7 -12.17 71.20 -52.41
C ARG A 7 -11.06 71.28 -51.36
N ILE A 8 -10.96 72.41 -50.65
CA ILE A 8 -10.02 72.58 -49.54
C ILE A 8 -10.36 71.65 -48.37
N LYS A 9 -11.64 71.46 -48.04
CA LYS A 9 -12.05 70.48 -47.01
C LYS A 9 -11.69 69.04 -47.37
N THR A 10 -11.88 68.62 -48.62
CA THR A 10 -11.51 67.26 -49.05
C THR A 10 -10.00 67.04 -49.03
N VAL A 11 -9.22 68.06 -49.42
CA VAL A 11 -7.74 68.00 -49.34
C VAL A 11 -7.25 67.98 -47.89
N ILE A 12 -7.86 68.75 -46.99
CA ILE A 12 -7.50 68.75 -45.56
C ILE A 12 -7.87 67.42 -44.89
N CYS A 13 -9.02 66.83 -45.21
CA CYS A 13 -9.39 65.49 -44.70
C CYS A 13 -8.48 64.38 -45.25
N ALA A 14 -8.06 64.46 -46.53
CA ALA A 14 -7.12 63.52 -47.10
C ALA A 14 -5.70 63.65 -46.50
N LEU A 15 -5.24 64.88 -46.23
CA LEU A 15 -3.99 65.15 -45.51
C LEU A 15 -4.05 64.71 -44.04
N GLY A 16 -5.21 64.84 -43.39
CA GLY A 16 -5.41 64.35 -42.02
C GLY A 16 -5.33 62.82 -41.89
N ILE A 17 -5.81 62.08 -42.90
CA ILE A 17 -5.73 60.61 -42.92
C ILE A 17 -4.29 60.15 -43.24
N LEU A 18 -3.55 60.88 -44.08
CA LEU A 18 -2.13 60.60 -44.36
C LEU A 18 -1.21 60.88 -43.17
N MET A 19 -1.52 61.85 -42.30
CA MET A 19 -0.73 62.13 -41.09
C MET A 19 -0.95 61.14 -39.94
N LEU A 20 -2.03 60.34 -39.98
CA LEU A 20 -2.29 59.30 -38.98
C LEU A 20 -1.50 57.99 -39.24
N TRP A 21 -0.88 57.84 -40.42
CA TRP A 21 -0.04 56.68 -40.77
C TRP A 21 1.45 56.90 -40.46
N SER A 22 1.83 58.10 -39.98
CA SER A 22 3.23 58.46 -39.69
C SER A 22 3.58 58.49 -38.21
N SER A 23 2.65 58.15 -37.31
CA SER A 23 2.85 58.19 -35.84
C SER A 23 3.31 56.85 -35.25
N CYS A 24 4.08 56.06 -36.01
CA CYS A 24 4.92 55.01 -35.42
C CYS A 24 6.33 55.59 -35.25
N THR A 25 6.55 56.34 -34.17
CA THR A 25 7.91 56.50 -33.66
C THR A 25 8.36 55.12 -33.19
N LYS A 26 9.12 54.40 -34.03
CA LYS A 26 9.93 53.28 -33.56
C LYS A 26 10.89 53.87 -32.53
N TYR A 27 10.61 53.64 -31.26
CA TYR A 27 11.67 53.70 -30.26
C TYR A 27 12.66 52.60 -30.66
N GLU A 28 13.90 52.98 -30.98
CA GLU A 28 14.99 52.01 -30.92
C GLU A 28 15.06 51.60 -29.45
N ASN A 29 14.51 50.43 -29.13
CA ASN A 29 14.89 49.77 -27.88
C ASN A 29 16.42 49.68 -27.93
N PRO A 30 17.15 50.17 -26.91
CA PRO A 30 18.56 49.82 -26.81
C PRO A 30 18.65 48.29 -26.98
N PRO A 31 19.63 47.79 -27.73
CA PRO A 31 19.80 46.34 -27.87
C PRO A 31 19.71 45.76 -26.47
N ALA A 32 18.95 44.66 -26.31
CA ALA A 32 18.85 44.01 -25.04
C ALA A 32 20.28 43.69 -24.57
N ILE A 33 20.80 44.50 -23.66
CA ILE A 33 21.92 44.11 -22.83
C ILE A 33 21.27 43.12 -21.90
N TYR A 34 21.25 41.87 -22.35
CA TYR A 34 21.27 40.78 -21.42
C TYR A 34 22.56 41.01 -20.65
N GLU A 35 22.44 41.44 -19.40
CA GLU A 35 23.44 41.02 -18.43
C GLU A 35 23.40 39.48 -18.53
N GLU A 36 24.27 38.91 -19.36
CA GLU A 36 24.80 37.60 -19.08
C GLU A 36 25.41 37.78 -17.70
N TYR A 37 24.60 37.52 -16.68
CA TYR A 37 25.13 36.98 -15.45
C TYR A 37 25.84 35.71 -15.91
N ASP A 38 27.13 35.85 -16.24
CA ASP A 38 28.09 34.80 -16.01
C ASP A 38 27.90 34.46 -14.53
N GLN A 39 26.99 33.53 -14.26
CA GLN A 39 27.00 32.81 -13.02
C GLN A 39 28.33 32.09 -13.04
N GLU A 40 29.34 32.72 -12.44
CA GLU A 40 30.59 32.09 -12.10
C GLU A 40 30.26 30.80 -11.36
N GLY A 41 30.30 29.68 -12.09
CA GLY A 41 30.46 28.33 -11.57
C GLY A 41 29.52 27.87 -10.46
N VAL A 42 28.19 28.01 -10.58
CA VAL A 42 27.31 27.10 -9.84
C VAL A 42 27.44 25.73 -10.50
N GLN A 43 28.36 24.91 -9.98
CA GLN A 43 28.52 23.54 -10.42
C GLN A 43 27.19 22.81 -10.15
N GLN A 44 26.44 22.53 -11.22
CA GLN A 44 25.16 21.83 -11.13
C GLN A 44 25.38 20.49 -10.40
N ILE A 45 24.82 20.37 -9.21
CA ILE A 45 24.89 19.15 -8.42
C ILE A 45 24.07 18.08 -9.16
N LYS A 46 24.71 16.96 -9.52
CA LYS A 46 24.04 15.87 -10.24
C LYS A 46 23.58 14.80 -9.26
N ARG A 47 22.28 14.53 -9.22
CA ARG A 47 21.73 13.43 -8.43
C ARG A 47 22.06 12.08 -9.04
N LYS A 48 22.47 11.15 -8.17
CA LYS A 48 22.91 9.81 -8.52
C LYS A 48 22.33 8.79 -7.54
N VAL A 49 22.29 7.53 -7.94
CA VAL A 49 21.74 6.42 -7.14
C VAL A 49 22.74 5.27 -7.08
N LEU A 50 22.99 4.75 -5.88
CA LEU A 50 23.60 3.44 -5.66
C LEU A 50 22.58 2.55 -4.96
N PHE A 51 22.09 1.52 -5.65
CA PHE A 51 21.16 0.54 -5.11
C PHE A 51 21.90 -0.76 -4.80
N ILE A 52 21.87 -1.23 -3.57
CA ILE A 52 22.50 -2.46 -3.12
C ILE A 52 21.42 -3.38 -2.53
N SER A 53 21.23 -4.55 -3.12
CA SER A 53 20.46 -5.64 -2.51
C SER A 53 21.40 -6.66 -1.90
N VAL A 54 21.15 -7.01 -0.64
CA VAL A 54 21.73 -8.16 0.05
C VAL A 54 20.66 -9.23 0.07
N ASP A 55 20.68 -10.15 -0.89
CA ASP A 55 19.59 -11.09 -1.07
C ASP A 55 19.46 -12.05 0.13
N GLY A 56 18.23 -12.34 0.56
CA GLY A 56 17.93 -13.21 1.69
C GLY A 56 18.26 -12.64 3.08
N ALA A 57 18.43 -11.31 3.21
CA ALA A 57 18.74 -10.65 4.47
C ALA A 57 17.47 -10.22 5.22
N VAL A 58 17.13 -10.97 6.27
CA VAL A 58 15.94 -10.73 7.11
C VAL A 58 16.12 -9.46 7.93
N GLY A 59 15.18 -8.51 7.81
CA GLY A 59 15.32 -7.18 8.41
C GLY A 59 15.48 -7.19 9.93
N GLN A 60 14.67 -7.99 10.64
CA GLN A 60 14.78 -8.14 12.09
C GLN A 60 16.11 -8.79 12.51
N GLU A 61 16.67 -9.69 11.70
CA GLU A 61 17.97 -10.31 12.00
C GLU A 61 19.12 -9.31 11.80
N ILE A 62 19.06 -8.47 10.75
CA ILE A 62 19.99 -7.33 10.59
C ILE A 62 19.90 -6.39 11.79
N LYS A 63 18.70 -6.09 12.29
CA LYS A 63 18.50 -5.25 13.48
C LYS A 63 19.13 -5.85 14.73
N LYS A 64 19.02 -7.18 14.92
CA LYS A 64 19.63 -7.90 16.04
C LYS A 64 21.16 -7.93 15.95
N ILE A 65 21.72 -8.17 14.75
CA ILE A 65 23.16 -8.25 14.52
C ILE A 65 23.82 -6.87 14.56
N MET A 66 23.15 -5.87 13.98
CA MET A 66 23.56 -4.47 13.85
C MET A 66 25.04 -4.31 13.42
N PRO A 67 25.39 -4.69 12.18
CA PRO A 67 26.79 -4.66 11.75
C PRO A 67 27.30 -3.22 11.55
N THR A 68 28.62 -3.06 11.64
CA THR A 68 29.28 -1.76 11.87
C THR A 68 29.01 -0.72 10.78
N ASN A 69 29.13 -1.08 9.50
CA ASN A 69 28.99 -0.12 8.42
C ASN A 69 27.52 0.28 8.20
N ILE A 70 26.59 -0.68 8.26
CA ILE A 70 25.16 -0.40 8.27
C ILE A 70 24.79 0.54 9.41
N ALA A 71 25.25 0.28 10.64
CA ALA A 71 25.01 1.15 11.79
C ALA A 71 25.54 2.58 11.59
N ALA A 72 26.66 2.73 10.87
CA ALA A 72 27.18 4.05 10.51
C ALA A 72 26.30 4.78 9.48
N LEU A 73 25.76 4.07 8.48
CA LEU A 73 24.86 4.64 7.47
C LEU A 73 23.56 5.17 8.11
N LEU A 74 23.01 4.47 9.11
CA LEU A 74 21.75 4.85 9.76
C LEU A 74 21.72 6.31 10.26
N LYS A 75 22.88 6.84 10.67
CA LYS A 75 23.03 8.21 11.21
C LYS A 75 22.63 9.31 10.22
N THR A 76 22.63 8.99 8.92
CA THR A 76 22.26 9.90 7.82
C THR A 76 21.25 9.23 6.90
N SER A 77 20.30 8.49 7.48
CA SER A 77 19.32 7.71 6.73
C SER A 77 17.90 7.87 7.21
N LYS A 78 16.96 7.68 6.27
CA LYS A 78 15.59 7.24 6.55
C LYS A 78 15.57 5.72 6.39
N TYR A 79 15.21 4.97 7.43
CA TYR A 79 15.38 3.51 7.40
C TYR A 79 14.30 2.76 8.15
N THR A 80 14.12 1.48 7.83
CA THR A 80 13.28 0.56 8.58
C THR A 80 13.83 -0.86 8.51
N PHE A 81 13.58 -1.65 9.56
CA PHE A 81 13.83 -3.09 9.61
C PHE A 81 12.54 -3.91 9.50
N ASP A 82 11.43 -3.20 9.29
CA ASP A 82 10.07 -3.73 9.19
C ASP A 82 9.53 -3.56 7.75
N ALA A 83 10.42 -3.48 6.76
CA ALA A 83 10.02 -3.50 5.35
C ALA A 83 9.47 -4.88 4.98
N ILE A 84 8.55 -4.91 4.01
CA ILE A 84 7.77 -6.11 3.69
C ILE A 84 7.78 -6.37 2.20
N ALA A 85 8.38 -7.50 1.80
CA ALA A 85 8.29 -8.05 0.45
C ALA A 85 6.83 -8.42 0.09
N ASN A 86 6.58 -8.62 -1.20
CA ASN A 86 5.27 -9.07 -1.68
C ASN A 86 4.98 -10.53 -1.27
N ASP A 87 3.77 -11.01 -1.55
CA ASP A 87 3.33 -12.36 -1.14
C ASP A 87 4.17 -13.48 -1.78
N ASN A 88 4.74 -13.24 -2.97
CA ASN A 88 5.67 -14.14 -3.63
C ASN A 88 7.11 -13.68 -3.36
N THR A 89 7.81 -14.41 -2.48
CA THR A 89 9.17 -14.08 -2.04
C THR A 89 10.26 -14.77 -2.87
N LYS A 90 9.92 -15.34 -4.04
CA LYS A 90 10.93 -15.84 -4.98
C LYS A 90 11.81 -14.70 -5.49
N ASP A 91 13.07 -15.02 -5.80
CA ASP A 91 14.08 -14.04 -6.22
C ASP A 91 13.60 -13.19 -7.40
N ALA A 92 13.22 -13.83 -8.51
CA ALA A 92 12.80 -13.15 -9.72
C ALA A 92 11.55 -12.27 -9.52
N ALA A 93 10.57 -12.77 -8.75
CA ALA A 93 9.35 -12.02 -8.44
C ALA A 93 9.66 -10.75 -7.63
N SER A 94 10.49 -10.91 -6.60
CA SER A 94 10.88 -9.82 -5.70
C SER A 94 11.71 -8.76 -6.42
N TRP A 95 12.74 -9.18 -7.18
CA TRP A 95 13.55 -8.29 -8.01
C TRP A 95 12.70 -7.56 -9.06
N MET A 96 11.81 -8.27 -9.74
CA MET A 96 10.92 -7.65 -10.71
C MET A 96 10.05 -6.57 -10.07
N SER A 97 9.48 -6.82 -8.89
CA SER A 97 8.67 -5.84 -8.19
C SER A 97 9.47 -4.59 -7.81
N MET A 98 10.70 -4.76 -7.30
CA MET A 98 11.61 -3.65 -6.99
C MET A 98 11.97 -2.82 -8.23
N MET A 99 12.18 -3.49 -9.37
CA MET A 99 12.68 -2.87 -10.59
C MET A 99 11.60 -2.30 -11.49
N SER A 100 10.32 -2.69 -11.33
CA SER A 100 9.23 -2.25 -12.20
C SER A 100 8.23 -1.29 -11.54
N GLY A 101 8.23 -1.22 -10.21
CA GLY A 101 7.29 -0.37 -9.47
C GLY A 101 5.87 -0.91 -9.42
N VAL A 102 5.66 -2.19 -9.75
CA VAL A 102 4.39 -2.91 -9.62
C VAL A 102 4.59 -4.24 -8.91
N THR A 103 3.54 -4.77 -8.30
CA THR A 103 3.57 -6.03 -7.53
C THR A 103 3.44 -7.27 -8.43
N TYR A 104 3.70 -8.45 -7.87
CA TYR A 104 3.51 -9.75 -8.54
C TYR A 104 2.13 -9.92 -9.19
N ASP A 105 1.06 -9.43 -8.54
CA ASP A 105 -0.32 -9.51 -9.06
C ASP A 105 -0.47 -8.80 -10.42
N MET A 106 0.41 -7.85 -10.75
CA MET A 106 0.44 -7.14 -12.02
C MET A 106 1.41 -7.78 -13.02
N HIS A 107 2.67 -7.99 -12.61
CA HIS A 107 3.72 -8.40 -13.56
C HIS A 107 3.78 -9.92 -13.80
N GLN A 108 3.20 -10.74 -12.92
CA GLN A 108 3.10 -12.21 -13.05
C GLN A 108 4.43 -12.95 -13.32
N ILE A 109 5.57 -12.39 -12.89
CA ILE A 109 6.90 -13.02 -13.05
C ILE A 109 7.19 -13.83 -11.81
N GLU A 110 7.37 -15.13 -11.96
CA GLU A 110 7.56 -16.08 -10.86
C GLU A 110 8.98 -16.66 -10.80
N ASP A 111 9.68 -16.73 -11.93
CA ASP A 111 10.98 -17.41 -12.06
C ASP A 111 11.99 -16.64 -12.90
N ASP A 112 13.21 -17.16 -12.96
CA ASP A 112 14.38 -16.56 -13.61
C ASP A 112 14.26 -16.49 -15.15
N SER A 113 13.18 -16.98 -15.76
CA SER A 113 12.88 -16.68 -17.15
C SER A 113 12.57 -15.20 -17.34
N TYR A 114 12.07 -14.52 -16.31
CA TYR A 114 11.49 -13.17 -16.38
C TYR A 114 10.40 -13.06 -17.44
N ILE A 115 9.71 -14.16 -17.71
CA ILE A 115 8.54 -14.23 -18.58
C ILE A 115 7.30 -14.28 -17.68
N PRO A 116 6.29 -13.42 -17.92
CA PRO A 116 5.05 -13.49 -17.16
C PRO A 116 4.36 -14.85 -17.35
N LYS A 117 3.98 -15.48 -16.24
CA LYS A 117 3.18 -16.71 -16.25
C LYS A 117 1.70 -16.33 -16.50
N PRO A 118 1.09 -16.74 -17.63
CA PRO A 118 -0.31 -16.44 -17.92
C PRO A 118 -1.24 -17.06 -16.86
N ASP A 119 -2.40 -16.46 -16.63
CA ASP A 119 -3.46 -17.08 -15.84
C ASP A 119 -3.88 -18.41 -16.50
N GLU A 120 -3.78 -19.52 -15.76
CA GLU A 120 -4.15 -20.85 -16.24
C GLU A 120 -5.64 -20.94 -16.62
N ASN A 121 -6.49 -20.09 -16.02
CA ASN A 121 -7.92 -20.01 -16.35
C ASN A 121 -8.20 -19.13 -17.57
N HIS A 122 -7.27 -18.24 -17.93
CA HIS A 122 -7.37 -17.33 -19.06
C HIS A 122 -6.06 -17.31 -19.88
N PRO A 123 -5.60 -18.46 -20.42
CA PRO A 123 -4.26 -18.61 -21.01
C PRO A 123 -4.05 -17.82 -22.32
N HIS A 124 -5.11 -17.18 -22.83
CA HIS A 124 -5.10 -16.38 -24.05
C HIS A 124 -5.22 -14.87 -23.79
N GLU A 125 -5.31 -14.44 -22.53
CA GLU A 125 -5.28 -13.01 -22.22
C GLU A 125 -3.87 -12.45 -22.42
N ASN A 126 -3.79 -11.27 -23.02
CA ASN A 126 -2.52 -10.57 -23.17
C ASN A 126 -2.03 -10.12 -21.80
N VAL A 127 -0.93 -10.70 -21.32
CA VAL A 127 -0.29 -10.23 -20.09
C VAL A 127 0.41 -8.91 -20.38
N ALA A 128 0.07 -7.88 -19.62
CA ALA A 128 0.72 -6.58 -19.71
C ALA A 128 2.20 -6.71 -19.33
N GLY A 129 3.09 -6.27 -20.22
CA GLY A 129 4.54 -6.24 -19.95
C GLY A 129 4.90 -5.01 -19.12
N TYR A 130 5.60 -5.21 -18.01
CA TYR A 130 6.14 -4.13 -17.18
C TYR A 130 7.65 -4.07 -17.39
N PRO A 131 8.20 -3.04 -18.04
CA PRO A 131 9.65 -2.92 -18.19
C PRO A 131 10.31 -2.48 -16.87
N SER A 132 11.59 -2.82 -16.71
CA SER A 132 12.39 -2.36 -15.58
C SER A 132 12.64 -0.85 -15.62
N MET A 133 13.02 -0.29 -14.48
CA MET A 133 13.32 1.12 -14.29
C MET A 133 14.44 1.59 -15.23
N LEU A 134 15.41 0.72 -15.52
CA LEU A 134 16.53 1.05 -16.39
C LEU A 134 16.09 1.26 -17.84
N TYR A 135 15.15 0.45 -18.36
CA TYR A 135 14.57 0.69 -19.68
C TYR A 135 13.91 2.07 -19.78
N ARG A 136 13.14 2.44 -18.74
CA ARG A 136 12.43 3.72 -18.67
C ARG A 136 13.41 4.89 -18.53
N ILE A 137 14.44 4.76 -17.69
CA ILE A 137 15.52 5.74 -17.54
C ILE A 137 16.25 5.94 -18.87
N GLY A 138 16.66 4.85 -19.54
CA GLY A 138 17.34 4.93 -20.84
C GLY A 138 16.50 5.56 -21.95
N THR A 139 15.17 5.49 -21.84
CA THR A 139 14.24 6.13 -22.79
C THR A 139 14.05 7.62 -22.51
N ILE A 140 13.92 8.00 -21.23
CA ILE A 140 13.55 9.37 -20.82
C ILE A 140 14.78 10.26 -20.62
N SER A 141 15.87 9.69 -20.13
CA SER A 141 17.15 10.34 -19.92
C SER A 141 18.30 9.46 -20.42
N PRO A 142 18.53 9.38 -21.75
CA PRO A 142 19.60 8.56 -22.34
C PRO A 142 21.03 8.94 -21.89
N THR A 143 21.18 10.12 -21.30
CA THR A 143 22.43 10.61 -20.72
C THR A 143 22.70 10.09 -19.31
N THR A 144 21.71 9.50 -18.64
CA THR A 144 21.86 8.87 -17.32
C THR A 144 22.50 7.51 -17.49
N LYS A 145 23.77 7.38 -17.07
CA LYS A 145 24.53 6.13 -17.25
C LYS A 145 24.30 5.12 -16.14
N SER A 146 23.91 3.92 -16.53
CA SER A 146 23.48 2.85 -15.64
C SER A 146 24.43 1.64 -15.68
N TYR A 147 24.81 1.17 -14.50
CA TYR A 147 25.77 0.07 -14.32
C TYR A 147 25.19 -0.97 -13.38
N VAL A 148 25.29 -2.25 -13.72
CA VAL A 148 24.78 -3.35 -12.90
C VAL A 148 25.90 -4.34 -12.63
N VAL A 149 26.11 -4.70 -11.36
CA VAL A 149 27.07 -5.73 -10.94
C VAL A 149 26.35 -6.73 -10.06
N ALA A 150 26.27 -7.97 -10.49
CA ALA A 150 25.49 -8.99 -9.79
C ALA A 150 26.13 -10.37 -9.91
N ARG A 151 25.64 -11.31 -9.11
CA ARG A 151 26.04 -12.72 -9.21
C ARG A 151 25.11 -13.53 -10.10
N ASP A 152 23.88 -13.07 -10.26
CA ASP A 152 22.86 -13.77 -11.00
C ASP A 152 22.85 -13.38 -12.49
N ALA A 153 23.16 -14.34 -13.36
CA ALA A 153 23.16 -14.17 -14.80
C ALA A 153 21.77 -13.79 -15.35
N SER A 154 20.69 -14.30 -14.77
CA SER A 154 19.34 -14.00 -15.25
C SER A 154 18.94 -12.57 -14.88
N LEU A 155 19.39 -12.08 -13.71
CA LEU A 155 19.17 -10.69 -13.31
C LEU A 155 19.84 -9.72 -14.28
N THR A 156 21.11 -9.96 -14.66
CA THR A 156 21.87 -9.08 -15.56
C THR A 156 21.46 -9.20 -17.02
N ASN A 157 21.25 -10.43 -17.52
CA ASN A 157 21.06 -10.68 -18.94
C ASN A 157 19.58 -10.61 -19.38
N LYS A 158 18.63 -10.59 -18.45
CA LYS A 158 17.19 -10.53 -18.77
C LYS A 158 16.51 -9.32 -18.14
N LEU A 159 16.43 -9.24 -16.81
CA LEU A 159 15.67 -8.17 -16.13
C LEU A 159 16.33 -6.79 -16.29
N LEU A 160 17.64 -6.72 -16.08
CA LEU A 160 18.41 -5.48 -16.06
C LEU A 160 19.27 -5.28 -17.32
N VAL A 161 18.94 -5.97 -18.41
CA VAL A 161 19.65 -5.92 -19.69
C VAL A 161 19.66 -4.52 -20.33
N SER A 162 18.72 -3.66 -19.93
CA SER A 162 18.64 -2.27 -20.40
C SER A 162 19.65 -1.32 -19.72
N ALA A 163 20.51 -1.82 -18.84
CA ALA A 163 21.63 -1.03 -18.34
C ALA A 163 22.65 -0.71 -19.46
N ASP A 164 23.42 0.37 -19.31
CA ASP A 164 24.50 0.67 -20.28
C ASP A 164 25.62 -0.38 -20.21
N GLU A 165 25.97 -0.84 -19.01
CA GLU A 165 26.94 -1.92 -18.80
C GLU A 165 26.47 -2.87 -17.68
N THR A 166 26.49 -4.17 -17.95
CA THR A 166 26.18 -5.23 -16.96
C THR A 166 27.40 -6.12 -16.72
N TYR A 167 27.54 -6.59 -15.48
CA TYR A 167 28.66 -7.44 -15.05
C TYR A 167 28.14 -8.58 -14.18
N GLU A 168 28.43 -9.81 -14.61
CA GLU A 168 28.18 -11.03 -13.84
C GLU A 168 29.49 -11.48 -13.16
N ASN A 169 29.41 -11.79 -11.86
CA ASN A 169 30.55 -12.18 -11.04
C ASN A 169 30.25 -13.43 -10.21
N LYS A 170 31.28 -14.22 -9.87
CA LYS A 170 31.08 -15.53 -9.25
C LYS A 170 30.92 -15.47 -7.74
N SER A 171 31.42 -14.40 -7.11
CA SER A 171 31.40 -14.22 -5.65
C SER A 171 31.08 -12.78 -5.26
N ASP A 172 30.62 -12.59 -4.02
CA ASP A 172 30.36 -11.26 -3.46
C ASP A 172 31.65 -10.41 -3.40
N GLU A 173 32.83 -11.04 -3.25
CA GLU A 173 34.12 -10.35 -3.26
C GLU A 173 34.47 -9.77 -4.63
N GLU A 174 34.18 -10.54 -5.69
CA GLU A 174 34.35 -10.08 -7.07
C GLU A 174 33.34 -8.97 -7.42
N VAL A 175 32.09 -9.08 -6.96
CA VAL A 175 31.07 -8.03 -7.11
C VAL A 175 31.56 -6.73 -6.47
N LYS A 176 32.02 -6.79 -5.22
CA LYS A 176 32.58 -5.63 -4.51
C LYS A 176 33.76 -5.02 -5.28
N SER A 177 34.71 -5.85 -5.71
CA SER A 177 35.90 -5.40 -6.42
C SER A 177 35.56 -4.74 -7.76
N LYS A 178 34.61 -5.31 -8.52
CA LYS A 178 34.12 -4.74 -9.78
C LYS A 178 33.39 -3.42 -9.54
N MET A 179 32.57 -3.30 -8.50
CA MET A 179 31.88 -2.04 -8.21
C MET A 179 32.86 -0.92 -7.83
N ILE A 180 33.89 -1.21 -7.03
CA ILE A 180 34.95 -0.25 -6.72
C ILE A 180 35.68 0.19 -7.99
N ASP A 181 36.06 -0.75 -8.87
CA ASP A 181 36.69 -0.46 -10.16
C ASP A 181 35.84 0.48 -11.03
N LEU A 182 34.53 0.26 -11.08
CA LEU A 182 33.59 1.12 -11.81
C LEU A 182 33.47 2.51 -11.16
N LEU A 183 33.43 2.60 -9.83
CA LEU A 183 33.39 3.88 -9.12
C LEU A 183 34.68 4.69 -9.32
N GLU A 184 35.83 4.03 -9.49
CA GLU A 184 37.11 4.71 -9.73
C GLU A 184 37.31 5.13 -11.20
N LYS A 185 36.94 4.25 -12.14
CA LYS A 185 37.30 4.41 -13.57
C LYS A 185 36.16 4.91 -14.44
N LYS A 186 34.91 4.84 -13.97
CA LYS A 186 33.72 5.24 -14.71
C LYS A 186 32.94 6.32 -13.96
N ASN A 187 31.84 6.77 -14.58
CA ASN A 187 30.96 7.78 -14.01
C ASN A 187 29.50 7.30 -13.97
N PRO A 188 29.17 6.27 -13.17
CA PRO A 188 27.80 5.80 -13.02
C PRO A 188 26.91 6.92 -12.48
N ASP A 189 25.73 7.10 -13.06
CA ASP A 189 24.64 7.90 -12.49
C ASP A 189 23.67 7.02 -11.69
N VAL A 190 23.47 5.79 -12.16
CA VAL A 190 22.76 4.73 -11.45
C VAL A 190 23.65 3.51 -11.40
N ALA A 191 23.89 2.97 -10.21
CA ALA A 191 24.61 1.73 -10.00
C ALA A 191 23.73 0.75 -9.21
N ILE A 192 23.63 -0.49 -9.66
CA ILE A 192 22.88 -1.56 -8.99
C ILE A 192 23.83 -2.70 -8.64
N VAL A 193 23.79 -3.16 -7.39
CA VAL A 193 24.66 -4.21 -6.85
C VAL A 193 23.80 -5.31 -6.21
N GLN A 194 24.12 -6.57 -6.51
CA GLN A 194 23.53 -7.74 -5.83
C GLN A 194 24.62 -8.55 -5.11
N PHE A 195 24.40 -8.81 -3.83
CA PHE A 195 25.13 -9.81 -3.05
C PHE A 195 24.23 -11.01 -2.74
N LYS A 196 24.77 -12.23 -2.84
CA LYS A 196 24.01 -13.49 -2.59
C LYS A 196 24.59 -14.32 -1.44
N GLY A 197 25.72 -13.93 -0.85
CA GLY A 197 26.38 -14.72 0.20
C GLY A 197 25.54 -14.91 1.47
N VAL A 198 24.66 -13.94 1.79
CA VAL A 198 23.71 -14.06 2.91
C VAL A 198 22.61 -15.06 2.61
N LEU A 199 22.00 -15.00 1.41
CA LEU A 199 21.04 -16.00 0.92
C LEU A 199 21.62 -17.42 0.97
N GLU A 200 22.83 -17.62 0.44
CA GLU A 200 23.52 -18.91 0.42
C GLU A 200 23.77 -19.44 1.84
N ALA A 201 24.16 -18.58 2.78
CA ALA A 201 24.34 -18.94 4.18
C ALA A 201 23.00 -19.30 4.86
N GLY A 202 21.92 -18.58 4.57
CA GLY A 202 20.58 -18.87 5.10
C GLY A 202 20.06 -20.22 4.63
N LEU A 203 20.16 -20.49 3.32
CA LEU A 203 19.82 -21.79 2.72
C LEU A 203 20.62 -22.95 3.29
N THR A 204 21.91 -22.75 3.57
CA THR A 204 22.79 -23.82 4.07
C THR A 204 22.65 -24.05 5.58
N SER A 205 22.21 -23.03 6.34
CA SER A 205 22.19 -23.08 7.81
C SER A 205 20.83 -22.71 8.39
N GLU A 206 20.53 -21.42 8.50
CA GLU A 206 19.26 -20.87 8.93
C GLU A 206 19.21 -19.36 8.63
N PHE A 207 18.07 -18.82 8.22
CA PHE A 207 17.82 -17.37 8.10
C PHE A 207 17.62 -16.71 9.48
N SER A 208 18.64 -16.75 10.33
CA SER A 208 18.53 -16.39 11.76
C SER A 208 19.84 -15.90 12.32
N ALA A 209 19.81 -14.85 13.16
CA ALA A 209 20.99 -14.37 13.88
C ALA A 209 21.53 -15.37 14.91
N ASN A 210 20.79 -16.44 15.20
CA ASN A 210 21.30 -17.55 16.00
C ASN A 210 22.26 -18.46 15.22
N SER A 211 22.23 -18.42 13.88
CA SER A 211 23.20 -19.09 13.02
C SER A 211 24.48 -18.25 12.91
N SER A 212 25.62 -18.85 13.29
CA SER A 212 26.92 -18.21 13.12
C SER A 212 27.26 -18.00 11.64
N ALA A 213 26.95 -18.98 10.78
CA ALA A 213 27.20 -18.89 9.35
C ALA A 213 26.43 -17.73 8.70
N TYR A 214 25.15 -17.55 9.05
CA TYR A 214 24.33 -16.45 8.56
C TYR A 214 24.84 -15.09 9.09
N THR A 215 25.16 -15.02 10.39
CA THR A 215 25.69 -13.81 11.02
C THR A 215 27.05 -13.40 10.43
N ASP A 216 27.93 -14.35 10.17
CA ASP A 216 29.25 -14.09 9.60
C ASP A 216 29.15 -13.66 8.12
N ALA A 217 28.21 -14.23 7.35
CA ALA A 217 27.91 -13.78 6.00
C ALA A 217 27.41 -12.32 5.98
N ILE A 218 26.52 -11.95 6.91
CA ILE A 218 26.04 -10.57 7.06
C ILE A 218 27.20 -9.62 7.38
N LYS A 219 28.08 -9.97 8.33
CA LYS A 219 29.25 -9.14 8.69
C LYS A 219 30.23 -9.01 7.53
N LYS A 220 30.41 -10.07 6.74
CA LYS A 220 31.29 -10.06 5.57
C LYS A 220 30.76 -9.12 4.48
N VAL A 221 29.46 -9.19 4.17
CA VAL A 221 28.82 -8.28 3.21
C VAL A 221 28.79 -6.84 3.74
N ASP A 222 28.59 -6.62 5.04
CA ASP A 222 28.71 -5.30 5.67
C ASP A 222 30.10 -4.67 5.45
N GLY A 223 31.17 -5.47 5.57
CA GLY A 223 32.52 -5.04 5.23
C GLY A 223 32.65 -4.58 3.78
N TYR A 224 32.07 -5.34 2.84
CA TYR A 224 32.05 -4.98 1.42
C TYR A 224 31.28 -3.69 1.13
N ILE A 225 30.14 -3.48 1.81
CA ILE A 225 29.38 -2.24 1.74
C ILE A 225 30.24 -1.07 2.22
N GLY A 226 30.98 -1.23 3.32
CA GLY A 226 31.91 -0.22 3.83
C GLY A 226 33.00 0.17 2.82
N GLU A 227 33.60 -0.82 2.15
CA GLU A 227 34.60 -0.59 1.10
C GLU A 227 34.01 0.14 -0.11
N ILE A 228 32.81 -0.25 -0.58
CA ILE A 228 32.11 0.41 -1.70
C ILE A 228 31.78 1.87 -1.35
N VAL A 229 31.24 2.12 -0.16
CA VAL A 229 30.90 3.48 0.30
C VAL A 229 32.16 4.34 0.42
N THR A 230 33.27 3.77 0.87
CA THR A 230 34.56 4.45 0.92
C THR A 230 35.03 4.85 -0.48
N ALA A 231 34.98 3.94 -1.45
CA ALA A 231 35.33 4.22 -2.84
C ALA A 231 34.41 5.28 -3.48
N LEU A 232 33.11 5.22 -3.19
CA LEU A 232 32.12 6.20 -3.66
C LEU A 232 32.46 7.61 -3.13
N LYS A 233 32.78 7.75 -1.85
CA LYS A 233 33.17 9.02 -1.23
C LYS A 233 34.54 9.54 -1.69
N ALA A 234 35.41 8.65 -2.17
CA ALA A 234 36.73 9.00 -2.69
C ALA A 234 36.71 9.48 -4.16
N ARG A 235 35.56 9.43 -4.84
CA ARG A 235 35.43 9.85 -6.23
C ARG A 235 35.84 11.32 -6.43
N LYS A 236 36.57 11.59 -7.51
CA LYS A 236 37.05 12.94 -7.87
C LYS A 236 35.92 13.98 -7.93
N HIS A 237 34.74 13.58 -8.40
CA HIS A 237 33.59 14.44 -8.58
C HIS A 237 32.57 14.37 -7.43
N TYR A 238 32.87 13.68 -6.33
CA TYR A 238 31.91 13.43 -5.24
C TYR A 238 31.25 14.71 -4.71
N LYS A 239 31.98 15.82 -4.60
CA LYS A 239 31.44 17.11 -4.13
C LYS A 239 30.36 17.72 -5.04
N SER A 240 30.31 17.31 -6.30
CA SER A 240 29.30 17.72 -7.29
C SER A 240 28.27 16.64 -7.58
N GLU A 241 28.30 15.57 -6.80
CA GLU A 241 27.40 14.41 -6.92
C GLU A 241 26.56 14.31 -5.66
N GLU A 242 25.25 14.17 -5.83
CA GLU A 242 24.33 13.95 -4.71
C GLU A 242 23.81 12.52 -4.78
N TRP A 243 24.46 11.64 -4.00
CA TRP A 243 24.15 10.22 -4.01
C TRP A 243 23.01 9.90 -3.05
N LEU A 244 22.02 9.15 -3.55
CA LEU A 244 21.10 8.36 -2.73
C LEU A 244 21.59 6.92 -2.73
N LEU A 245 22.08 6.46 -1.58
CA LEU A 245 22.40 5.06 -1.35
C LEU A 245 21.15 4.36 -0.82
N ILE A 246 20.66 3.37 -1.56
CA ILE A 246 19.56 2.50 -1.15
C ILE A 246 20.16 1.14 -0.82
N LEU A 247 20.00 0.68 0.42
CA LEU A 247 20.43 -0.64 0.86
C LEU A 247 19.21 -1.42 1.35
N THR A 248 19.03 -2.63 0.81
CA THR A 248 17.85 -3.46 1.11
C THR A 248 18.12 -4.95 0.90
N SER A 249 17.05 -5.76 0.98
CA SER A 249 17.01 -7.15 0.59
C SER A 249 15.80 -7.40 -0.32
N ASN A 250 15.93 -8.32 -1.26
CA ASN A 250 14.82 -8.73 -2.12
C ASN A 250 13.72 -9.46 -1.32
N HIS A 251 14.09 -10.31 -0.38
CA HIS A 251 13.19 -11.03 0.52
C HIS A 251 13.93 -11.50 1.79
N GLY A 252 13.16 -11.97 2.78
CA GLY A 252 13.68 -12.65 3.97
C GLY A 252 13.75 -14.17 3.78
N GLY A 253 13.66 -14.93 4.86
CA GLY A 253 13.64 -16.39 4.80
C GLY A 253 13.21 -16.98 6.13
N ILE A 254 12.89 -18.27 6.11
CA ILE A 254 12.52 -19.03 7.32
C ILE A 254 13.20 -20.38 7.28
N ASP A 255 13.78 -20.78 8.40
CA ASP A 255 14.62 -21.97 8.51
C ASP A 255 15.68 -21.99 7.39
N GLN A 256 15.64 -22.97 6.48
CA GLN A 256 16.53 -23.10 5.31
C GLN A 256 15.79 -22.88 3.98
N SER A 257 14.68 -22.13 4.00
CA SER A 257 13.79 -21.98 2.87
C SER A 257 13.24 -20.56 2.69
N TYR A 258 12.75 -20.29 1.48
CA TYR A 258 12.03 -19.08 1.10
C TYR A 258 11.13 -19.37 -0.11
N GLY A 259 10.33 -18.38 -0.51
CA GLY A 259 9.40 -18.46 -1.64
C GLY A 259 7.92 -18.46 -1.24
N GLY A 260 7.63 -18.61 0.05
CA GLY A 260 6.30 -18.49 0.65
C GLY A 260 5.92 -17.06 1.04
N SER A 261 4.80 -16.94 1.73
CA SER A 261 4.18 -15.67 2.12
C SER A 261 4.20 -15.42 3.64
N SER A 262 4.97 -16.21 4.40
CA SER A 262 5.09 -16.03 5.85
C SER A 262 5.71 -14.67 6.18
N PHE A 263 5.50 -14.20 7.41
CA PHE A 263 6.05 -12.92 7.84
C PHE A 263 7.59 -12.90 7.76
N GLN A 264 8.25 -13.98 8.19
CA GLN A 264 9.70 -14.12 8.19
C GLN A 264 10.27 -14.10 6.77
N GLU A 265 9.65 -14.82 5.84
CA GLU A 265 10.06 -14.80 4.43
C GLU A 265 9.86 -13.42 3.78
N ARG A 266 8.88 -12.65 4.26
CA ARG A 266 8.59 -11.31 3.72
C ARG A 266 9.35 -10.19 4.42
N ASN A 267 9.86 -10.40 5.62
CA ASN A 267 10.50 -9.33 6.38
C ASN A 267 11.88 -8.99 5.80
N THR A 268 12.00 -7.77 5.28
CA THR A 268 13.23 -7.19 4.77
C THR A 268 13.56 -5.91 5.55
N PHE A 269 14.65 -5.24 5.15
CA PHE A 269 14.99 -3.92 5.64
C PHE A 269 15.15 -2.95 4.46
N ALA A 270 15.02 -1.66 4.73
CA ALA A 270 15.26 -0.62 3.75
C ALA A 270 16.00 0.53 4.40
N ILE A 271 17.10 0.97 3.80
CA ILE A 271 17.90 2.12 4.24
C ILE A 271 18.06 3.04 3.04
N PHE A 272 17.58 4.27 3.17
CA PHE A 272 17.77 5.35 2.21
C PHE A 272 18.72 6.36 2.84
N GLN A 273 19.98 6.35 2.40
CA GLN A 273 21.07 7.15 2.95
C GLN A 273 21.44 8.29 1.99
N ASN A 274 21.57 9.48 2.57
CA ASN A 274 22.15 10.66 1.92
C ASN A 274 22.81 11.52 3.01
N ASP A 275 23.95 12.13 2.70
CA ASP A 275 24.73 12.90 3.69
C ASP A 275 23.96 14.10 4.27
N SER A 276 22.90 14.59 3.62
CA SER A 276 22.02 15.66 4.11
C SER A 276 20.88 15.17 5.01
N PHE A 277 20.59 13.87 5.02
CA PHE A 277 19.46 13.33 5.80
C PHE A 277 19.76 13.32 7.30
N LYS A 278 18.72 13.58 8.08
CA LYS A 278 18.69 13.31 9.51
C LYS A 278 18.27 11.87 9.77
N GLN A 279 18.91 11.22 10.73
CA GLN A 279 18.53 9.89 11.19
C GLN A 279 17.04 9.82 11.54
N LEU A 280 16.30 8.90 10.91
CA LEU A 280 14.91 8.61 11.25
C LEU A 280 14.58 7.14 10.94
N GLU A 281 14.15 6.39 11.96
CA GLU A 281 13.55 5.07 11.77
C GLU A 281 12.08 5.26 11.35
N LEU A 282 11.75 4.87 10.12
CA LEU A 282 10.39 4.79 9.59
C LEU A 282 9.70 3.59 10.23
N LYS A 283 8.83 3.88 11.19
CA LYS A 283 8.01 2.86 11.84
C LYS A 283 6.65 2.80 11.18
N THR A 284 6.18 1.60 10.94
CA THR A 284 4.79 1.34 10.56
C THR A 284 4.24 0.29 11.51
N GLU A 285 3.05 0.52 12.03
CA GLU A 285 2.30 -0.60 12.59
C GLU A 285 1.88 -1.48 11.41
N LEU A 286 2.05 -2.80 11.52
CA LEU A 286 1.62 -3.73 10.49
C LEU A 286 0.17 -4.09 10.72
N MET A 287 -0.61 -4.08 9.65
CA MET A 287 -2.02 -4.42 9.66
C MET A 287 -2.23 -5.74 8.91
N LYS A 288 -2.73 -6.73 9.63
CA LYS A 288 -3.23 -7.99 9.06
C LYS A 288 -4.70 -7.84 8.74
N SER A 289 -5.10 -8.35 7.59
CA SER A 289 -6.50 -8.37 7.18
C SER A 289 -6.78 -9.57 6.30
N ILE A 290 -8.05 -9.97 6.24
CA ILE A 290 -8.49 -11.05 5.36
C ILE A 290 -9.34 -10.44 4.26
N ARG A 291 -9.05 -10.81 3.01
CA ARG A 291 -9.91 -10.45 1.87
C ARG A 291 -11.15 -11.34 1.86
N PHE A 292 -12.32 -10.71 1.87
CA PHE A 292 -13.61 -11.33 1.69
C PHE A 292 -14.16 -10.94 0.34
N PHE A 293 -14.59 -11.92 -0.45
CA PHE A 293 -15.12 -11.64 -1.78
C PHE A 293 -16.15 -12.67 -2.23
N GLY A 294 -16.95 -12.30 -3.22
CA GLY A 294 -17.89 -13.20 -3.88
C GLY A 294 -18.75 -12.45 -4.89
N PHE A 295 -19.30 -13.16 -5.87
CA PHE A 295 -20.19 -12.63 -6.90
C PHE A 295 -21.31 -13.63 -7.20
N TYR A 296 -22.30 -13.17 -7.96
CA TYR A 296 -23.38 -14.02 -8.46
C TYR A 296 -23.05 -14.52 -9.86
N ASP A 297 -23.20 -15.82 -10.11
CA ASP A 297 -23.16 -16.38 -11.46
C ASP A 297 -24.58 -16.36 -12.05
N ALA A 298 -24.75 -15.63 -13.16
CA ALA A 298 -26.04 -15.23 -13.74
C ALA A 298 -26.93 -16.39 -14.24
N GLY A 299 -26.49 -17.65 -14.14
CA GLY A 299 -27.23 -18.84 -14.53
C GLY A 299 -27.86 -19.66 -13.40
N GLN A 300 -27.64 -19.31 -12.12
CA GLN A 300 -27.96 -20.21 -11.01
C GLN A 300 -29.32 -19.92 -10.36
N THR A 301 -30.27 -20.85 -10.43
CA THR A 301 -31.66 -20.67 -9.95
C THR A 301 -31.96 -21.38 -8.63
N SER A 302 -30.96 -21.95 -7.93
CA SER A 302 -31.17 -22.77 -6.74
C SER A 302 -30.28 -22.41 -5.56
N TYR A 303 -30.85 -22.51 -4.36
CA TYR A 303 -30.27 -22.23 -3.04
C TYR A 303 -29.05 -23.07 -2.64
N ALA A 304 -28.66 -24.08 -3.42
CA ALA A 304 -27.74 -25.14 -3.01
C ALA A 304 -26.30 -25.03 -3.54
N TYR A 305 -25.96 -24.02 -4.35
CA TYR A 305 -24.67 -23.99 -5.04
C TYR A 305 -23.78 -22.83 -4.57
N TYR A 306 -22.57 -23.22 -4.18
CA TYR A 306 -21.50 -22.39 -3.66
C TYR A 306 -20.58 -22.04 -4.83
N ASP A 307 -20.25 -20.75 -5.01
CA ASP A 307 -19.13 -20.40 -5.90
C ASP A 307 -17.84 -20.88 -5.19
N PRO A 308 -17.10 -21.85 -5.77
CA PRO A 308 -15.87 -22.36 -5.18
C PRO A 308 -14.84 -21.27 -4.86
N ASN A 309 -14.93 -20.13 -5.57
CA ASN A 309 -14.00 -19.02 -5.43
C ASN A 309 -14.42 -17.99 -4.38
N ALA A 310 -15.69 -17.94 -3.94
CA ALA A 310 -16.12 -16.94 -2.95
C ALA A 310 -15.54 -17.25 -1.56
N PHE A 311 -15.22 -16.21 -0.79
CA PHE A 311 -14.71 -16.33 0.57
C PHE A 311 -15.53 -15.52 1.58
N ARG A 312 -16.04 -16.21 2.61
CA ARG A 312 -16.81 -15.62 3.71
C ARG A 312 -16.57 -16.32 5.05
N GLY A 313 -16.89 -15.63 6.15
CA GLY A 313 -16.99 -16.25 7.48
C GLY A 313 -18.45 -16.45 7.87
N ARG A 314 -18.89 -17.69 8.11
CA ARG A 314 -20.22 -18.02 8.66
C ARG A 314 -20.26 -19.47 9.13
N ASN A 315 -20.81 -19.71 10.32
CA ASN A 315 -21.11 -21.07 10.77
C ASN A 315 -22.33 -21.65 10.03
N ASN A 316 -22.20 -22.89 9.57
CA ASN A 316 -23.29 -23.66 8.98
C ASN A 316 -23.15 -25.15 9.40
N PRO A 317 -24.01 -25.67 10.30
CA PRO A 317 -25.14 -25.00 10.95
C PRO A 317 -24.71 -23.88 11.90
N VAL A 318 -25.63 -22.97 12.21
CA VAL A 318 -25.42 -21.86 13.16
C VAL A 318 -25.28 -22.41 14.58
N LEU A 319 -24.30 -21.91 15.34
CA LEU A 319 -24.09 -22.36 16.72
C LEU A 319 -25.09 -21.68 17.66
N ALA A 320 -25.58 -22.40 18.67
CA ALA A 320 -26.58 -21.88 19.62
C ALA A 320 -26.10 -20.62 20.37
N ASP A 321 -24.81 -20.58 20.71
CA ASP A 321 -24.20 -19.47 21.45
C ASP A 321 -24.09 -18.19 20.61
N GLU A 322 -24.22 -18.26 19.28
CA GLU A 322 -24.26 -17.05 18.44
C GLU A 322 -25.49 -16.18 18.68
N SER A 323 -26.50 -16.67 19.40
CA SER A 323 -27.63 -15.85 19.85
C SER A 323 -27.19 -14.72 20.79
N MET A 324 -25.98 -14.79 21.36
CA MET A 324 -25.42 -13.69 22.17
C MET A 324 -25.20 -12.40 21.38
N TYR A 325 -25.07 -12.50 20.06
CA TYR A 325 -24.88 -11.36 19.15
C TYR A 325 -26.23 -10.75 18.69
N ASP A 326 -27.36 -11.24 19.20
CA ASP A 326 -28.68 -10.66 18.96
C ASP A 326 -28.95 -9.52 19.93
N VAL A 327 -29.45 -8.40 19.39
CA VAL A 327 -29.81 -7.22 20.19
C VAL A 327 -30.86 -7.57 21.24
N GLY A 328 -31.74 -8.54 20.96
CA GLY A 328 -32.78 -8.99 21.89
C GLY A 328 -32.29 -9.59 23.20
N LYS A 329 -31.00 -9.94 23.33
CA LYS A 329 -30.44 -10.50 24.57
C LYS A 329 -30.32 -9.49 25.69
N THR A 330 -29.79 -8.30 25.40
CA THR A 330 -29.54 -7.25 26.40
C THR A 330 -30.34 -5.98 26.12
N GLY A 331 -30.87 -5.82 24.89
CA GLY A 331 -31.47 -4.57 24.43
C GLY A 331 -30.44 -3.50 24.05
N GLU A 332 -29.15 -3.83 24.11
CA GLU A 332 -28.04 -2.97 23.71
C GLU A 332 -27.01 -3.77 22.93
N LEU A 333 -26.37 -3.16 21.95
CA LEU A 333 -25.30 -3.83 21.21
C LEU A 333 -24.39 -2.78 20.59
N THR A 334 -23.08 -2.98 20.69
CA THR A 334 -22.10 -2.23 19.90
C THR A 334 -21.38 -3.19 18.98
N VAL A 335 -21.39 -2.92 17.68
CA VAL A 335 -20.64 -3.66 16.67
C VAL A 335 -19.60 -2.71 16.10
N ASP A 336 -18.33 -3.09 16.22
CA ASP A 336 -17.17 -2.27 15.89
C ASP A 336 -16.27 -3.06 14.94
N ALA A 337 -15.85 -2.47 13.82
CA ALA A 337 -15.02 -3.16 12.85
C ALA A 337 -14.16 -2.20 12.05
N LYS A 338 -13.00 -2.68 11.62
CA LYS A 338 -12.17 -2.00 10.62
C LYS A 338 -12.27 -2.70 9.29
N ILE A 339 -12.66 -1.93 8.28
CA ILE A 339 -12.92 -2.44 6.94
C ILE A 339 -12.22 -1.59 5.88
N LYS A 340 -11.96 -2.21 4.74
CA LYS A 340 -11.56 -1.54 3.50
C LYS A 340 -12.36 -2.14 2.36
N MET A 341 -13.11 -1.31 1.64
CA MET A 341 -13.76 -1.73 0.42
C MET A 341 -12.77 -1.56 -0.73
N ASN A 342 -12.48 -2.64 -1.47
CA ASN A 342 -11.54 -2.55 -2.59
C ASN A 342 -12.11 -1.63 -3.70
N ALA A 343 -11.24 -1.13 -4.59
CA ALA A 343 -11.69 -0.25 -5.66
C ALA A 343 -12.58 -0.98 -6.67
N THR A 344 -13.57 -0.29 -7.24
CA THR A 344 -14.44 -0.87 -8.27
C THR A 344 -13.67 -1.16 -9.55
N ASN A 345 -13.87 -2.33 -10.15
CA ASN A 345 -13.16 -2.76 -11.36
C ASN A 345 -14.11 -3.23 -12.49
N GLY A 346 -15.35 -2.74 -12.48
CA GLY A 346 -16.41 -3.17 -13.41
C GLY A 346 -17.18 -4.40 -12.92
N VAL A 347 -16.49 -5.44 -12.45
CA VAL A 347 -17.10 -6.64 -11.86
C VAL A 347 -17.61 -6.36 -10.45
N PHE A 348 -16.76 -5.80 -9.59
CA PHE A 348 -17.16 -5.32 -8.28
C PHE A 348 -17.63 -3.88 -8.40
N ASN A 349 -18.95 -3.68 -8.36
CA ASN A 349 -19.55 -2.36 -8.25
C ASN A 349 -20.42 -2.31 -6.98
N TYR A 350 -20.15 -1.34 -6.10
CA TYR A 350 -20.90 -1.17 -4.85
C TYR A 350 -22.09 -0.24 -5.01
N ALA A 351 -22.66 -0.13 -6.22
CA ALA A 351 -23.74 0.82 -6.50
C ALA A 351 -25.03 0.47 -5.74
N LEU A 352 -25.23 -0.81 -5.46
CA LEU A 352 -26.39 -1.34 -4.75
C LEU A 352 -26.04 -1.66 -3.29
N ASN A 353 -27.06 -1.91 -2.47
CA ASN A 353 -26.93 -2.18 -1.04
C ASN A 353 -26.31 -3.57 -0.76
N THR A 354 -25.00 -3.70 -0.91
CA THR A 354 -24.26 -4.95 -0.66
C THR A 354 -24.02 -5.15 0.83
N PRO A 355 -24.61 -6.17 1.49
CA PRO A 355 -24.33 -6.50 2.89
C PRO A 355 -22.91 -7.05 3.06
N PHE A 356 -22.32 -6.82 4.22
CA PHE A 356 -20.97 -7.34 4.49
C PHE A 356 -20.64 -7.75 5.94
N LEU A 357 -21.41 -7.28 6.92
CA LEU A 357 -21.19 -7.63 8.32
C LEU A 357 -22.51 -7.59 9.07
N GLY A 358 -22.89 -8.69 9.71
CA GLY A 358 -24.17 -8.78 10.40
C GLY A 358 -24.79 -10.16 10.58
N LYS A 359 -26.01 -10.11 11.09
CA LYS A 359 -26.89 -11.22 11.44
C LYS A 359 -28.29 -10.91 10.95
N ASN A 360 -28.52 -11.07 9.65
CA ASN A 360 -29.85 -11.03 9.07
C ASN A 360 -29.96 -11.94 7.85
N ALA A 361 -31.21 -12.26 7.46
CA ALA A 361 -31.50 -13.04 6.26
C ALA A 361 -32.13 -12.19 5.13
N ALA A 362 -32.59 -10.98 5.44
CA ALA A 362 -33.11 -10.02 4.46
C ALA A 362 -33.13 -8.61 5.05
N ARG A 363 -33.17 -7.59 4.19
CA ARG A 363 -33.40 -6.19 4.58
C ARG A 363 -34.88 -5.84 4.45
N THR A 364 -35.70 -6.42 5.32
CA THR A 364 -37.15 -6.13 5.40
C THR A 364 -37.57 -5.98 6.85
N GLY A 365 -38.62 -5.21 7.13
CA GLY A 365 -39.18 -5.14 8.49
C GLY A 365 -39.70 -6.48 9.02
N GLN A 366 -40.07 -7.41 8.12
CA GLN A 366 -40.59 -8.74 8.45
C GLN A 366 -39.49 -9.75 8.81
N THR A 367 -38.22 -9.43 8.58
CA THR A 367 -37.08 -10.30 8.88
C THR A 367 -36.23 -9.67 9.96
N SER A 368 -36.28 -10.23 11.16
CA SER A 368 -35.51 -9.74 12.30
C SER A 368 -34.01 -9.96 12.12
N GLY A 369 -33.23 -8.99 12.61
CA GLY A 369 -31.78 -9.00 12.53
C GLY A 369 -31.18 -7.61 12.33
N TRP A 370 -29.87 -7.55 12.18
CA TRP A 370 -29.10 -6.33 11.95
C TRP A 370 -27.95 -6.59 10.99
N THR A 371 -27.62 -5.63 10.10
CA THR A 371 -26.51 -5.75 9.14
C THR A 371 -26.03 -4.39 8.63
N PHE A 372 -24.74 -4.31 8.34
CA PHE A 372 -24.13 -3.23 7.56
C PHE A 372 -24.19 -3.51 6.06
N TYR A 373 -24.52 -2.46 5.30
CA TYR A 373 -24.63 -2.46 3.85
C TYR A 373 -23.75 -1.35 3.26
N LYS A 374 -23.07 -1.62 2.15
CA LYS A 374 -22.42 -0.60 1.32
C LYS A 374 -23.38 -0.19 0.20
N ALA A 375 -23.53 1.10 -0.08
CA ALA A 375 -24.34 1.62 -1.17
C ALA A 375 -23.72 2.89 -1.76
N GLY A 376 -23.24 2.83 -3.01
CA GLY A 376 -22.38 3.85 -3.60
C GLY A 376 -21.15 4.06 -2.72
N ASN A 377 -20.89 5.30 -2.31
CA ASN A 377 -19.83 5.62 -1.35
C ASN A 377 -20.29 5.52 0.11
N ASN A 378 -21.56 5.23 0.39
CA ASN A 378 -22.12 5.30 1.74
C ASN A 378 -22.15 3.92 2.41
N VAL A 379 -22.09 3.90 3.74
CA VAL A 379 -22.42 2.73 4.55
C VAL A 379 -23.73 2.98 5.28
N THR A 380 -24.59 1.97 5.27
CA THR A 380 -25.90 1.96 5.90
C THR A 380 -25.93 0.89 6.97
N PHE A 381 -26.38 1.25 8.17
CA PHE A 381 -26.72 0.29 9.21
C PHE A 381 -28.24 0.06 9.21
N PHE A 382 -28.66 -1.20 9.13
CA PHE A 382 -30.07 -1.61 9.13
C PHE A 382 -30.35 -2.55 10.30
N MET A 383 -31.54 -2.40 10.90
CA MET A 383 -32.06 -3.33 11.90
C MET A 383 -33.58 -3.49 11.80
N ALA A 384 -34.08 -4.68 12.09
CA ALA A 384 -35.50 -4.99 12.14
C ALA A 384 -35.83 -6.00 13.25
N ASP A 385 -37.08 -5.99 13.71
CA ASP A 385 -37.58 -6.83 14.80
C ASP A 385 -38.64 -7.87 14.35
N GLY A 386 -38.89 -7.98 13.04
CA GLY A 386 -39.92 -8.84 12.47
C GLY A 386 -41.27 -8.16 12.25
N ALA A 387 -41.46 -6.91 12.70
CA ALA A 387 -42.63 -6.09 12.43
C ALA A 387 -42.28 -4.70 11.88
N ALA A 388 -41.22 -4.07 12.39
CA ALA A 388 -40.73 -2.76 12.01
C ALA A 388 -39.22 -2.79 11.72
N SER A 389 -38.74 -1.78 10.99
CA SER A 389 -37.31 -1.59 10.72
C SER A 389 -36.87 -0.15 10.97
N MET A 390 -35.56 0.03 11.13
CA MET A 390 -34.91 1.33 11.10
C MET A 390 -33.56 1.22 10.42
N GLU A 391 -33.15 2.30 9.77
CA GLU A 391 -31.85 2.39 9.13
C GLU A 391 -31.31 3.81 9.15
N THR A 392 -29.99 3.91 9.19
CA THR A 392 -29.27 5.18 9.05
C THR A 392 -28.14 4.96 8.06
N SER A 393 -27.87 5.94 7.21
CA SER A 393 -26.82 5.89 6.20
C SER A 393 -25.97 7.14 6.26
N MET A 394 -24.68 7.00 5.92
CA MET A 394 -23.80 8.15 5.76
C MET A 394 -22.64 7.81 4.81
N GLY A 395 -22.05 8.83 4.22
CA GLY A 395 -20.80 8.68 3.48
C GLY A 395 -20.21 10.02 3.02
N PRO A 396 -19.08 9.96 2.29
CA PRO A 396 -18.42 8.75 1.80
C PRO A 396 -17.66 7.98 2.89
N VAL A 397 -17.77 6.65 2.89
CA VAL A 397 -16.99 5.68 3.67
C VAL A 397 -16.24 4.80 2.67
N SER A 398 -14.90 4.90 2.64
CA SER A 398 -14.02 4.12 1.77
C SER A 398 -14.40 4.22 0.29
N SER A 399 -14.10 5.36 -0.35
CA SER A 399 -14.39 5.60 -1.78
C SER A 399 -13.33 5.08 -2.74
N SER A 400 -12.14 4.65 -2.25
CA SER A 400 -11.01 4.27 -3.11
C SER A 400 -10.01 3.30 -2.45
N GLY A 401 -10.47 2.23 -1.79
CA GLY A 401 -9.55 1.29 -1.15
C GLY A 401 -8.89 1.84 0.13
N GLU A 402 -9.53 2.82 0.76
CA GLU A 402 -9.11 3.41 2.03
C GLU A 402 -9.68 2.61 3.20
N TRP A 403 -8.95 2.58 4.31
CA TRP A 403 -9.47 1.97 5.53
C TRP A 403 -10.45 2.89 6.26
N ALA A 404 -11.48 2.29 6.81
CA ALA A 404 -12.46 2.95 7.65
C ALA A 404 -12.72 2.14 8.92
N HIS A 405 -12.86 2.85 10.02
CA HIS A 405 -13.41 2.33 11.27
C HIS A 405 -14.92 2.56 11.27
N LEU A 406 -15.68 1.50 11.52
CA LEU A 406 -17.14 1.52 11.55
C LEU A 406 -17.65 1.04 12.90
N THR A 407 -18.54 1.80 13.51
CA THR A 407 -19.22 1.39 14.74
C THR A 407 -20.72 1.65 14.64
N ALA A 408 -21.54 0.64 14.93
CA ALA A 408 -22.97 0.81 15.18
C ALA A 408 -23.26 0.58 16.66
N VAL A 409 -23.93 1.54 17.30
CA VAL A 409 -24.37 1.47 18.68
C VAL A 409 -25.89 1.43 18.70
N ILE A 410 -26.45 0.37 19.28
CA ILE A 410 -27.89 0.19 19.47
C ILE A 410 -28.19 0.32 20.95
N SER A 411 -29.15 1.18 21.28
CA SER A 411 -29.60 1.42 22.64
C SER A 411 -31.00 2.05 22.67
N LYS A 412 -31.46 2.49 23.84
CA LYS A 412 -32.61 3.37 23.98
C LYS A 412 -32.17 4.77 24.35
N VAL A 413 -32.56 5.76 23.55
CA VAL A 413 -32.41 7.18 23.87
C VAL A 413 -33.80 7.71 24.21
N ASN A 414 -33.97 8.25 25.43
CA ASN A 414 -35.29 8.69 25.92
C ASN A 414 -36.38 7.60 25.78
N ASN A 415 -36.04 6.36 26.13
CA ASN A 415 -36.86 5.15 25.97
C ASN A 415 -37.22 4.74 24.53
N VAL A 416 -36.71 5.42 23.52
CA VAL A 416 -36.94 5.07 22.10
C VAL A 416 -35.76 4.26 21.55
N PRO A 417 -36.00 3.07 20.95
CA PRO A 417 -34.97 2.32 20.22
C PRO A 417 -34.24 3.22 19.23
N THR A 418 -32.92 3.26 19.34
CA THR A 418 -32.06 4.15 18.57
C THR A 418 -30.83 3.39 18.11
N ALA A 419 -30.49 3.55 16.84
CA ALA A 419 -29.21 3.13 16.27
C ALA A 419 -28.39 4.36 15.89
N VAL A 420 -27.15 4.41 16.37
CA VAL A 420 -26.19 5.46 16.05
C VAL A 420 -25.04 4.84 15.28
N LEU A 421 -24.70 5.43 14.14
CA LEU A 421 -23.58 5.05 13.31
C LEU A 421 -22.43 6.04 13.54
N TYR A 422 -21.24 5.48 13.77
CA TYR A 422 -19.99 6.21 13.83
C TYR A 422 -19.09 5.73 12.71
N VAL A 423 -18.38 6.68 12.10
CA VAL A 423 -17.31 6.39 11.16
C VAL A 423 -16.08 7.10 11.63
N ASN A 424 -14.98 6.37 11.71
CA ASN A 424 -13.69 6.93 12.04
C ASN A 424 -13.75 7.65 13.41
N GLY A 425 -14.43 7.04 14.38
CA GLY A 425 -14.61 7.60 15.72
C GLY A 425 -15.59 8.78 15.83
N LEU A 426 -16.18 9.25 14.73
CA LEU A 426 -17.09 10.40 14.70
C LEU A 426 -18.53 9.94 14.49
N LYS A 427 -19.46 10.54 15.23
CA LYS A 427 -20.90 10.30 15.05
C LYS A 427 -21.36 10.87 13.72
N THR A 428 -21.96 10.03 12.89
CA THR A 428 -22.22 10.35 11.48
C THR A 428 -23.63 10.03 11.03
N GLY A 429 -24.37 9.19 11.75
CA GLY A 429 -25.77 8.92 11.50
C GLY A 429 -26.51 8.54 12.78
N GLN A 430 -27.79 8.83 12.85
CA GLN A 430 -28.67 8.38 13.92
C GLN A 430 -30.08 8.19 13.39
N VAL A 431 -30.72 7.10 13.81
CA VAL A 431 -32.14 6.85 13.57
C VAL A 431 -32.80 6.32 14.85
N SER A 432 -34.03 6.72 15.08
CA SER A 432 -34.85 6.25 16.19
C SER A 432 -36.22 5.82 15.66
N ASN A 433 -36.75 4.68 16.14
CA ASN A 433 -38.08 4.20 15.77
C ASN A 433 -38.79 3.60 16.99
N ALA A 434 -39.85 4.26 17.45
CA ALA A 434 -40.62 3.85 18.62
C ALA A 434 -41.41 2.53 18.40
N ASN A 435 -41.63 2.13 17.15
CA ASN A 435 -42.36 0.90 16.82
C ASN A 435 -41.50 -0.37 16.91
N ILE A 436 -40.19 -0.23 17.10
CA ILE A 436 -39.29 -1.39 17.23
C ILE A 436 -39.31 -1.92 18.65
N ASN A 437 -39.47 -3.23 18.80
CA ASN A 437 -39.21 -3.94 20.04
C ASN A 437 -37.83 -4.60 19.98
N LEU A 438 -36.84 -4.01 20.67
CA LEU A 438 -35.46 -4.53 20.70
C LEU A 438 -35.38 -5.99 21.15
N LYS A 439 -36.29 -6.48 22.01
CA LYS A 439 -36.34 -7.89 22.44
C LYS A 439 -36.63 -8.87 21.31
N ASN A 440 -37.30 -8.41 20.25
CA ASN A 440 -37.67 -9.22 19.08
C ASN A 440 -36.61 -9.16 17.97
N VAL A 441 -35.55 -8.36 18.14
CA VAL A 441 -34.40 -8.34 17.22
C VAL A 441 -33.51 -9.56 17.54
N VAL A 442 -34.00 -10.73 17.14
CA VAL A 442 -33.36 -12.04 17.30
C VAL A 442 -33.40 -12.77 15.95
N THR A 443 -32.38 -13.55 15.61
CA THR A 443 -32.35 -14.22 14.30
C THR A 443 -31.77 -15.62 14.35
N ALA A 444 -32.26 -16.50 13.49
CA ALA A 444 -31.64 -17.81 13.24
C ALA A 444 -30.42 -17.72 12.29
N THR A 445 -30.10 -16.52 11.79
CA THR A 445 -28.96 -16.31 10.90
C THR A 445 -27.65 -16.26 11.69
N GLY A 446 -26.65 -17.02 11.25
CA GLY A 446 -25.29 -16.94 11.79
C GLY A 446 -24.64 -15.59 11.50
N LEU A 447 -23.73 -15.18 12.39
CA LEU A 447 -22.89 -14.00 12.18
C LEU A 447 -22.08 -14.21 10.89
N THR A 448 -22.19 -13.26 9.98
CA THR A 448 -21.58 -13.35 8.65
C THR A 448 -20.55 -12.23 8.46
N PHE A 449 -19.34 -12.62 8.07
CA PHE A 449 -18.25 -11.74 7.63
C PHE A 449 -18.09 -11.85 6.11
N GLY A 450 -18.14 -10.72 5.41
CA GLY A 450 -17.96 -10.68 3.95
C GLY A 450 -19.23 -10.98 3.17
N TYR A 451 -19.11 -11.79 2.11
CA TYR A 451 -20.14 -11.99 1.10
C TYR A 451 -21.44 -12.66 1.61
N TYR A 452 -22.59 -12.10 1.22
CA TYR A 452 -23.92 -12.68 1.43
C TYR A 452 -24.53 -13.12 0.08
N PRO A 453 -24.52 -14.40 -0.26
CA PRO A 453 -25.05 -14.89 -1.53
C PRO A 453 -26.58 -14.76 -1.67
N TYR A 454 -27.32 -14.66 -0.57
CA TYR A 454 -28.78 -14.81 -0.58
C TYR A 454 -29.55 -13.50 -0.37
N ILE A 455 -28.89 -12.44 0.09
CA ILE A 455 -29.54 -11.16 0.39
C ILE A 455 -29.33 -10.22 -0.80
N PHE A 456 -30.43 -9.75 -1.40
CA PHE A 456 -30.43 -8.92 -2.61
C PHE A 456 -29.84 -9.58 -3.86
N SER A 457 -29.94 -10.91 -3.99
CA SER A 457 -29.50 -11.67 -5.17
C SER A 457 -28.00 -11.56 -5.46
N GLY A 458 -27.16 -11.95 -4.49
CA GLY A 458 -25.73 -12.20 -4.71
C GLY A 458 -24.90 -11.01 -5.18
N LEU A 459 -25.24 -9.79 -4.71
CA LEU A 459 -24.49 -8.59 -5.09
C LEU A 459 -22.99 -8.78 -4.82
N PRO A 460 -22.13 -8.46 -5.80
CA PRO A 460 -20.71 -8.71 -5.69
C PRO A 460 -20.13 -7.91 -4.51
N ASN A 461 -19.29 -8.57 -3.73
CA ASN A 461 -18.59 -8.01 -2.60
C ASN A 461 -17.09 -8.29 -2.79
N ASP A 462 -16.26 -7.29 -2.54
CA ASP A 462 -14.81 -7.45 -2.47
C ASP A 462 -14.27 -6.45 -1.46
N MET A 463 -13.76 -6.95 -0.34
CA MET A 463 -13.36 -6.11 0.77
C MET A 463 -12.34 -6.80 1.64
N GLN A 464 -11.79 -6.05 2.58
CA GLN A 464 -10.87 -6.52 3.60
C GLN A 464 -11.44 -6.15 4.96
N ILE A 465 -11.31 -7.06 5.93
CA ILE A 465 -11.61 -6.81 7.33
C ILE A 465 -10.34 -7.05 8.13
N CYS A 466 -9.98 -6.10 8.98
CA CYS A 466 -8.83 -6.19 9.87
C CYS A 466 -9.24 -6.70 11.26
N ASP A 467 -10.28 -6.14 11.84
CA ASP A 467 -10.79 -6.59 13.13
C ASP A 467 -12.31 -6.45 13.21
N VAL A 468 -12.93 -7.28 14.06
CA VAL A 468 -14.34 -7.17 14.44
C VAL A 468 -14.43 -7.35 15.95
N HIS A 469 -15.10 -6.41 16.61
CA HIS A 469 -15.47 -6.47 18.02
C HIS A 469 -16.99 -6.37 18.17
N ILE A 470 -17.56 -7.17 19.06
CA ILE A 470 -18.98 -7.07 19.43
C ILE A 470 -19.07 -6.97 20.95
N TYR A 471 -19.77 -5.94 21.42
CA TYR A 471 -20.07 -5.71 22.82
C TYR A 471 -21.58 -5.80 23.07
N ASN A 472 -21.97 -6.46 24.15
CA ASN A 472 -23.38 -6.60 24.57
C ASN A 472 -23.94 -5.36 25.30
N LYS A 473 -23.29 -4.22 25.12
CA LYS A 473 -23.57 -2.94 25.79
C LYS A 473 -23.42 -1.79 24.80
N ALA A 474 -24.16 -0.71 25.01
CA ALA A 474 -23.95 0.55 24.32
C ALA A 474 -22.62 1.22 24.75
N MET A 475 -21.76 1.49 23.78
CA MET A 475 -20.46 2.13 24.01
C MET A 475 -20.59 3.67 23.93
N ASP A 476 -19.83 4.38 24.77
CA ASP A 476 -19.73 5.85 24.73
C ASP A 476 -18.81 6.35 23.60
N GLU A 477 -18.99 7.61 23.22
CA GLU A 477 -18.25 8.23 22.10
C GLU A 477 -16.73 8.27 22.33
N GLU A 478 -16.29 8.40 23.58
CA GLU A 478 -14.86 8.45 23.92
C GLU A 478 -14.18 7.10 23.66
N THR A 479 -14.82 6.01 24.07
CA THR A 479 -14.34 4.64 23.85
C THR A 479 -14.36 4.30 22.35
N ILE A 480 -15.38 4.74 21.61
CA ILE A 480 -15.45 4.57 20.15
C ILE A 480 -14.30 5.30 19.46
N LYS A 481 -14.04 6.55 19.87
CA LYS A 481 -12.90 7.33 19.35
C LYS A 481 -11.56 6.70 19.70
N LYS A 482 -11.41 6.11 20.89
CA LYS A 482 -10.22 5.33 21.27
C LYS A 482 -10.04 4.12 20.34
N ASN A 483 -11.09 3.37 20.06
CA ASN A 483 -11.06 2.20 19.17
C ASN A 483 -10.74 2.56 17.71
N ALA A 484 -11.16 3.74 17.25
CA ALA A 484 -10.83 4.24 15.92
C ALA A 484 -9.32 4.42 15.67
N ASN A 485 -8.56 4.70 16.74
CA ASN A 485 -7.14 5.06 16.68
C ASN A 485 -6.18 3.89 17.00
N ARG A 486 -6.65 2.63 16.99
CA ARG A 486 -5.82 1.46 17.29
C ARG A 486 -6.24 0.25 16.47
N ILE A 487 -5.32 -0.64 16.12
CA ILE A 487 -5.66 -1.97 15.57
C ILE A 487 -5.90 -2.96 16.71
N GLY A 488 -6.99 -3.72 16.63
CA GLY A 488 -7.37 -4.71 17.63
C GLY A 488 -7.59 -4.12 19.03
N ILE A 489 -7.48 -4.99 20.04
CA ILE A 489 -7.53 -4.63 21.46
C ILE A 489 -6.42 -5.34 22.26
N PRO A 490 -5.86 -4.70 23.31
CA PRO A 490 -4.87 -5.33 24.18
C PRO A 490 -5.44 -6.54 24.93
N ASP A 491 -4.60 -7.52 25.25
CA ASP A 491 -4.99 -8.75 25.96
C ASP A 491 -5.68 -8.46 27.31
N ALA A 492 -5.29 -7.39 28.01
CA ALA A 492 -5.92 -6.98 29.26
C ALA A 492 -7.42 -6.67 29.10
N GLU A 493 -7.84 -6.17 27.93
CA GLU A 493 -9.22 -5.81 27.63
C GLU A 493 -10.09 -7.03 27.24
N LEU A 494 -9.49 -8.20 26.97
CA LEU A 494 -10.22 -9.45 26.69
C LEU A 494 -11.06 -9.94 27.89
N SER A 495 -10.71 -9.48 29.09
CA SER A 495 -11.43 -9.78 30.33
C SER A 495 -12.70 -8.95 30.52
N ASN A 496 -12.98 -7.97 29.65
CA ASN A 496 -14.18 -7.14 29.74
C ASN A 496 -15.44 -7.99 29.59
N PRO A 497 -16.33 -8.06 30.59
CA PRO A 497 -17.51 -8.92 30.56
C PRO A 497 -18.53 -8.49 29.49
N ASN A 498 -18.41 -7.26 28.97
CA ASN A 498 -19.27 -6.79 27.90
C ASN A 498 -18.75 -7.12 26.51
N LEU A 499 -17.47 -7.48 26.37
CA LEU A 499 -16.90 -7.93 25.11
C LEU A 499 -17.31 -9.38 24.89
N ILE A 500 -18.17 -9.61 23.90
CA ILE A 500 -18.70 -10.94 23.59
C ILE A 500 -18.13 -11.54 22.30
N GLY A 501 -17.47 -10.75 21.46
CA GLY A 501 -16.74 -11.26 20.31
C GLY A 501 -15.55 -10.38 19.95
N TYR A 502 -14.41 -11.00 19.66
CA TYR A 502 -13.24 -10.36 19.08
C TYR A 502 -12.55 -11.28 18.08
N TRP A 503 -12.48 -10.85 16.82
CA TRP A 503 -11.80 -11.53 15.73
C TRP A 503 -10.76 -10.59 15.10
N PRO A 504 -9.45 -10.82 15.33
CA PRO A 504 -8.36 -9.95 14.82
C PRO A 504 -7.98 -10.19 13.36
N MET A 505 -8.70 -11.06 12.64
CA MET A 505 -8.43 -11.46 11.24
C MET A 505 -6.94 -11.74 10.94
N ASP A 506 -6.23 -12.35 11.90
CA ASP A 506 -4.79 -12.61 11.86
C ASP A 506 -4.42 -13.90 11.11
N GLY A 507 -5.43 -14.67 10.70
CA GLY A 507 -5.33 -15.94 10.00
C GLY A 507 -6.51 -16.85 10.34
N LEU A 508 -6.48 -18.07 9.81
CA LEU A 508 -7.43 -19.13 10.16
C LEU A 508 -6.72 -20.19 11.00
N VAL A 509 -7.43 -20.72 12.00
CA VAL A 509 -6.99 -21.91 12.74
C VAL A 509 -8.05 -22.98 12.57
N ASN A 510 -7.69 -24.12 11.95
CA ASN A 510 -8.63 -25.19 11.61
C ASN A 510 -9.87 -24.65 10.86
N ASP A 511 -9.64 -23.85 9.82
CA ASP A 511 -10.66 -23.20 8.98
C ASP A 511 -11.65 -22.32 9.75
N LYS A 512 -11.20 -21.71 10.86
CA LYS A 512 -12.03 -20.80 11.67
C LYS A 512 -11.33 -19.50 11.98
N PHE A 513 -12.11 -18.42 11.96
CA PHE A 513 -11.78 -17.17 12.62
C PHE A 513 -11.95 -17.36 14.12
N VAL A 514 -10.83 -17.44 14.83
CA VAL A 514 -10.82 -17.68 16.28
C VAL A 514 -11.36 -16.45 17.02
N ASN A 515 -12.40 -16.66 17.83
CA ASN A 515 -12.83 -15.65 18.78
C ASN A 515 -11.86 -15.65 19.96
N LYS A 516 -11.22 -14.50 20.24
CA LYS A 516 -10.27 -14.35 21.34
C LYS A 516 -10.95 -14.22 22.71
N VAL A 517 -12.26 -14.01 22.76
CA VAL A 517 -13.03 -14.07 24.00
C VAL A 517 -13.26 -15.53 24.37
N ASN A 518 -12.63 -15.97 25.46
CA ASN A 518 -12.63 -17.37 25.86
C ASN A 518 -14.06 -17.91 26.08
N GLY A 519 -14.34 -19.09 25.53
CA GLY A 519 -15.64 -19.77 25.63
C GLY A 519 -16.69 -19.32 24.61
N ASN A 520 -16.45 -18.27 23.84
CA ASN A 520 -17.42 -17.76 22.86
C ASN A 520 -17.17 -18.34 21.46
N PRO A 521 -18.22 -18.43 20.60
CA PRO A 521 -18.12 -19.15 19.34
C PRO A 521 -17.14 -18.50 18.37
N SER A 522 -16.26 -19.32 17.80
CA SER A 522 -15.47 -18.99 16.61
C SER A 522 -16.33 -19.13 15.35
N ILE A 523 -15.93 -18.47 14.26
CA ILE A 523 -16.71 -18.44 13.01
C ILE A 523 -15.99 -19.27 11.95
N ALA A 524 -16.68 -20.25 11.36
CA ALA A 524 -16.14 -21.06 10.27
C ALA A 524 -15.90 -20.22 9.01
N ALA A 525 -14.74 -20.40 8.39
CA ALA A 525 -14.46 -19.89 7.06
C ALA A 525 -15.09 -20.82 6.01
N GLN A 526 -15.53 -20.22 4.91
CA GLN A 526 -16.06 -20.93 3.75
C GLN A 526 -15.31 -20.40 2.53
N GLY A 527 -14.51 -21.27 1.91
CA GLY A 527 -13.69 -20.98 0.74
C GLY A 527 -12.22 -20.76 1.02
N THR A 528 -11.50 -20.38 -0.04
CA THR A 528 -10.06 -20.14 0.02
C THR A 528 -9.80 -18.69 0.45
N SER A 529 -9.22 -18.52 1.64
CA SER A 529 -8.89 -17.19 2.16
C SER A 529 -7.66 -16.60 1.50
N ARG A 530 -7.57 -15.27 1.47
CA ARG A 530 -6.30 -14.54 1.24
C ARG A 530 -6.01 -13.65 2.43
N LEU A 531 -5.01 -14.01 3.23
CA LEU A 531 -4.42 -13.12 4.23
C LEU A 531 -3.61 -12.04 3.51
N ILE A 532 -3.87 -10.79 3.87
CA ILE A 532 -3.20 -9.62 3.34
C ILE A 532 -2.47 -8.94 4.51
N LEU A 533 -1.16 -8.79 4.34
CA LEU A 533 -0.32 -7.97 5.21
C LEU A 533 -0.08 -6.62 4.53
N SER A 534 -0.42 -5.54 5.22
CA SER A 534 -0.25 -4.17 4.73
C SER A 534 0.24 -3.26 5.85
N GLY A 535 0.70 -2.06 5.49
CA GLY A 535 1.03 -1.04 6.47
C GLY A 535 -0.26 -0.51 7.07
N ASN A 536 -0.26 -0.18 8.35
CA ASN A 536 -1.38 0.52 8.95
C ASN A 536 -1.50 1.90 8.30
N ASN A 537 -2.52 2.05 7.48
CA ASN A 537 -2.90 3.29 6.81
C ASN A 537 -4.33 3.69 7.20
N LEU A 538 -4.76 3.33 8.42
CA LEU A 538 -5.93 3.96 9.02
C LEU A 538 -5.74 5.49 8.99
N PRO A 539 -6.80 6.28 8.79
CA PRO A 539 -6.70 7.74 8.69
C PRO A 539 -6.15 8.45 9.95
N TYR A 540 -5.89 7.69 11.01
CA TYR A 540 -5.43 8.15 12.32
C TYR A 540 -4.03 7.69 12.71
N VAL A 541 -3.31 7.06 11.79
CA VAL A 541 -1.92 6.65 12.00
C VAL A 541 -1.02 7.89 11.93
N ASP A 542 0.13 7.82 12.62
CA ASP A 542 1.23 8.79 12.49
C ASP A 542 1.47 9.14 11.01
N GLU A 543 1.44 10.44 10.68
CA GLU A 543 1.64 10.95 9.32
C GLU A 543 3.02 10.57 8.74
N ASN A 544 3.97 10.24 9.62
CA ASN A 544 5.31 9.76 9.27
C ASN A 544 5.37 8.23 9.09
N ALA A 545 4.32 7.49 9.45
CA ALA A 545 4.28 6.05 9.25
C ALA A 545 4.37 5.73 7.75
N THR A 546 5.38 4.96 7.40
CA THR A 546 5.67 4.59 6.03
C THR A 546 6.06 3.11 6.02
N LEU A 547 5.18 2.25 5.47
CA LEU A 547 5.56 0.88 5.17
C LEU A 547 6.31 0.87 3.85
N ILE A 548 7.56 0.43 3.86
CA ILE A 548 8.34 0.25 2.64
C ILE A 548 8.07 -1.14 2.05
N GLN A 549 7.71 -1.16 0.77
CA GLN A 549 7.51 -2.38 -0.03
C GLN A 549 8.38 -2.35 -1.30
N PRO A 550 8.61 -3.50 -1.97
CA PRO A 550 9.44 -3.59 -3.18
C PRO A 550 9.14 -2.53 -4.23
N GLN A 551 7.88 -2.33 -4.58
CA GLN A 551 7.48 -1.38 -5.62
C GLN A 551 7.83 0.09 -5.29
N ASP A 552 8.10 0.43 -4.02
CA ASP A 552 8.43 1.80 -3.59
C ASP A 552 9.85 2.24 -3.98
N TYR A 553 10.76 1.30 -4.26
CA TYR A 553 12.13 1.64 -4.66
C TYR A 553 12.15 2.32 -6.03
N PHE A 554 11.34 1.83 -6.98
CA PHE A 554 11.17 2.45 -8.29
C PHE A 554 10.80 3.93 -8.15
N THR A 555 9.76 4.22 -7.36
CA THR A 555 9.20 5.56 -7.23
C THR A 555 10.13 6.49 -6.47
N GLN A 556 10.88 5.99 -5.47
CA GLN A 556 11.93 6.77 -4.80
C GLN A 556 13.07 7.12 -5.76
N ILE A 557 13.52 6.18 -6.61
CA ILE A 557 14.62 6.41 -7.55
C ILE A 557 14.23 7.43 -8.61
N PHE A 558 13.04 7.30 -9.20
CA PHE A 558 12.53 8.26 -10.18
C PHE A 558 12.37 9.65 -9.59
N TYR A 559 11.79 9.73 -8.39
CA TYR A 559 11.64 10.99 -7.68
C TYR A 559 13.00 11.63 -7.37
N TRP A 560 13.96 10.86 -6.85
CA TRP A 560 15.31 11.36 -6.56
C TRP A 560 16.01 11.87 -7.80
N LEU A 561 16.01 11.11 -8.90
CA LEU A 561 16.64 11.49 -10.17
C LEU A 561 15.88 12.60 -10.93
N GLU A 562 14.79 13.14 -10.37
CA GLU A 562 13.95 14.17 -10.98
C GLU A 562 13.35 13.74 -12.33
N LEU A 563 13.07 12.44 -12.48
CA LEU A 563 12.50 11.86 -13.69
C LEU A 563 10.98 11.77 -13.57
N GLN A 564 10.29 12.29 -14.58
CA GLN A 564 8.82 12.28 -14.64
C GLN A 564 8.30 10.87 -14.90
N THR A 565 7.36 10.43 -14.06
CA THR A 565 6.60 9.19 -14.27
C THR A 565 5.38 9.44 -15.16
N GLN A 566 4.88 8.41 -15.82
CA GLN A 566 3.65 8.50 -16.63
C GLN A 566 2.53 7.70 -15.99
N LYS A 567 1.29 8.23 -16.07
CA LYS A 567 0.12 7.63 -15.43
C LYS A 567 -0.19 6.23 -15.98
N GLU A 568 0.08 6.03 -17.27
CA GLU A 568 -0.17 4.79 -18.01
C GLU A 568 0.71 3.62 -17.53
N TRP A 569 1.75 3.90 -16.73
CA TRP A 569 2.61 2.87 -16.18
C TRP A 569 1.98 2.11 -15.01
N ASN A 570 0.86 2.62 -14.46
CA ASN A 570 0.12 1.99 -13.37
C ASN A 570 1.00 1.61 -12.17
N LEU A 571 1.97 2.47 -11.83
CA LEU A 571 2.88 2.25 -10.70
C LEU A 571 2.08 2.16 -9.39
N GLN A 572 2.48 1.21 -8.55
CA GLN A 572 1.85 0.95 -7.24
C GLN A 572 2.69 1.47 -6.07
N GLY A 573 3.94 1.88 -6.32
CA GLY A 573 4.82 2.43 -5.29
C GLY A 573 4.41 3.83 -4.83
N GLN A 574 4.57 4.11 -3.54
CA GLN A 574 4.39 5.45 -2.98
C GLN A 574 5.65 6.29 -3.19
N VAL A 575 5.57 7.61 -3.18
CA VAL A 575 6.74 8.51 -3.05
C VAL A 575 6.74 9.06 -1.64
N PHE A 576 7.71 8.67 -0.80
CA PHE A 576 7.77 9.12 0.59
C PHE A 576 8.91 10.12 0.86
N LEU A 577 9.95 10.13 0.02
CA LEU A 577 11.05 11.09 0.15
C LEU A 577 10.60 12.54 0.03
N ASN A 578 9.46 12.79 -0.64
CA ASN A 578 8.83 14.11 -0.72
C ASN A 578 8.47 14.70 0.66
N LYS A 579 8.23 13.86 1.68
CA LYS A 579 7.98 14.29 3.06
C LYS A 579 9.22 14.91 3.72
N TYR A 580 10.40 14.71 3.15
CA TYR A 580 11.69 15.12 3.73
C TYR A 580 12.47 16.08 2.84
N GLU A 581 11.83 16.68 1.83
CA GLU A 581 12.43 17.63 0.86
C GLU A 581 13.26 18.73 1.51
N VAL A 582 12.80 19.26 2.64
CA VAL A 582 13.47 20.34 3.39
C VAL A 582 14.89 19.96 3.83
N GLU A 583 15.23 18.67 3.90
CA GLU A 583 16.56 18.22 4.29
C GLU A 583 17.57 18.25 3.14
N PHE A 584 17.14 18.10 1.89
CA PHE A 584 18.05 17.90 0.74
C PHE A 584 17.82 18.86 -0.43
N LEU A 585 16.65 19.51 -0.52
CA LEU A 585 16.45 20.65 -1.40
C LEU A 585 17.08 21.88 -0.75
N LYS A 586 18.35 22.15 -1.08
CA LYS A 586 18.99 23.43 -0.71
C LYS A 586 18.44 24.54 -1.62
N PRO A 587 18.05 25.70 -1.06
CA PRO A 587 17.52 26.82 -1.83
C PRO A 587 18.53 27.44 -2.79
#